data_AF-A0A0B8WIG9-F1
#
_entry.id   AF-A0A0B8WIG9-F1
#
_cell.length_a   1.000
_cell.length_b   1.000
_cell.length_c   1.000
_cell.angle_alpha   90.00
_cell.angle_beta   90.00
_cell.angle_gamma   90.00
#
_symmetry.space_group_name_H-M   'P 1'
#
loop_
_entity.id
_entity.type
_entity.pdbx_description
1 polymer ?
#
loop_
_entity_poly.entity_id
_entity_poly.type
_entity_poly.pdbx_seq_one_letter_code
_entity_poly.pdbx_strand_id
1 'polypeptide(L)'
;MNMGRFNQVDRKRQSGFSLVEVLVTVGILVLVSVGVATMMLNLSRETKSVSAKSDFNSLVTTLQGVLNNSSSCLAAFGGKASLDLTTLPQAISVDIGGAKVQVGKYGNLFNITHFELTGKTPAGGLNQWVVPLSLVIDRGTGNTTAVGGNTLAHTFNLIMTVDATNKVVACAGQYSDYWVPTTANRNNITYPGGNVGIGTDTPTSLLDVNGIVVATSYMYRSDLRLKENIREIPDPLERTLKLRGVVFDWKNQDHMDKGTDQLGFIAQEVERVFPEAVSTHPATDIKSVAYGNLIAPLIEAMKDQQKIIDQQQREIAEIKNVLKSKQSQRR
;
A
#
# COMPACT_ATOMS: atom_id res chain seq x y z
N MET A 1 4.61 106.20 -39.88
CA MET A 1 3.97 105.67 -41.10
C MET A 1 3.01 104.55 -40.69
N ASN A 2 1.79 104.60 -41.25
CA ASN A 2 0.74 103.56 -41.34
C ASN A 2 1.29 102.11 -41.32
N MET A 3 0.58 101.06 -40.88
CA MET A 3 -0.85 100.74 -41.01
C MET A 3 -1.13 99.41 -40.26
N GLY A 4 -2.39 99.12 -39.91
CA GLY A 4 -2.94 97.77 -40.16
C GLY A 4 -3.44 96.90 -38.99
N ARG A 5 -4.70 97.17 -38.58
CA ARG A 5 -5.85 96.24 -38.40
C ARG A 5 -5.71 94.83 -37.77
N PHE A 6 -6.61 94.63 -36.79
CA PHE A 6 -7.50 93.47 -36.50
C PHE A 6 -6.91 92.05 -36.43
N ASN A 7 -7.04 91.40 -35.26
CA ASN A 7 -7.91 90.21 -35.19
C ASN A 7 -8.35 89.82 -33.78
N GLN A 8 -9.45 89.08 -33.75
CA GLN A 8 -10.39 88.83 -32.66
C GLN A 8 -9.81 88.22 -31.37
N VAL A 9 -10.35 88.68 -30.25
CA VAL A 9 -10.20 88.06 -28.93
C VAL A 9 -11.14 86.86 -28.84
N ASP A 10 -10.61 85.67 -29.05
CA ASP A 10 -11.28 84.41 -28.73
C ASP A 10 -11.38 84.27 -27.20
N ARG A 11 -12.60 84.42 -26.65
CA ARG A 11 -12.86 84.15 -25.23
C ARG A 11 -12.71 82.65 -24.97
N LYS A 12 -11.57 82.23 -24.42
CA LYS A 12 -11.49 80.98 -23.66
C LYS A 12 -12.51 81.05 -22.51
N ARG A 13 -13.63 80.33 -22.64
CA ARG A 13 -14.48 79.97 -21.48
C ARG A 13 -13.60 79.21 -20.50
N GLN A 14 -13.18 79.84 -19.42
CA GLN A 14 -12.65 79.13 -18.26
C GLN A 14 -13.83 78.34 -17.65
N SER A 15 -13.92 77.05 -17.95
CA SER A 15 -14.84 76.14 -17.29
C SER A 15 -14.33 75.89 -15.87
N GLY A 16 -14.65 76.82 -14.96
CA GLY A 16 -14.52 76.58 -13.53
C GLY A 16 -15.53 75.52 -13.12
N PHE A 17 -15.06 74.44 -12.50
CA PHE A 17 -15.93 73.41 -11.96
C PHE A 17 -16.90 74.02 -10.94
N SER A 18 -18.16 73.59 -10.97
CA SER A 18 -19.12 74.00 -9.94
C SER A 18 -18.66 73.45 -8.59
N LEU A 19 -18.90 74.19 -7.50
CA LEU A 19 -18.62 73.73 -6.14
C LEU A 19 -19.25 72.34 -5.87
N VAL A 20 -20.42 72.08 -6.47
CA VAL A 20 -21.12 70.79 -6.38
C VAL A 20 -20.32 69.66 -7.04
N GLU A 21 -19.72 69.90 -8.22
CA GLU A 21 -18.91 68.90 -8.91
C GLU A 21 -17.66 68.55 -8.10
N VAL A 22 -16.98 69.56 -7.54
CA VAL A 22 -15.79 69.35 -6.69
C VAL A 22 -16.15 68.54 -5.44
N LEU A 23 -17.27 68.85 -4.78
CA LEU A 23 -17.72 68.12 -3.59
C LEU A 23 -18.11 66.66 -3.91
N VAL A 24 -18.79 66.42 -5.02
CA VAL A 24 -19.16 65.07 -5.47
C VAL A 24 -17.91 64.26 -5.82
N THR A 25 -16.94 64.84 -6.53
CA THR A 25 -15.68 64.15 -6.84
C THR A 25 -14.89 63.82 -5.58
N VAL A 26 -14.77 64.75 -4.63
CA VAL A 26 -14.08 64.50 -3.35
C VAL A 26 -14.78 63.41 -2.54
N GLY A 27 -16.12 63.41 -2.47
CA GLY A 27 -16.88 62.37 -1.80
C GLY A 27 -16.67 60.97 -2.40
N ILE A 28 -16.69 60.87 -3.73
CA ILE A 28 -16.41 59.61 -4.44
C ILE A 28 -14.95 59.18 -4.22
N LEU A 29 -13.99 60.11 -4.25
CA LEU A 29 -12.57 59.80 -4.04
C LEU A 29 -12.32 59.21 -2.66
N VAL A 30 -12.97 59.76 -1.63
CA VAL A 30 -12.88 59.25 -0.25
C VAL A 30 -13.47 57.85 -0.16
N LEU A 31 -14.65 57.62 -0.75
CA LEU A 31 -15.29 56.29 -0.74
C LEU A 31 -14.45 55.24 -1.48
N VAL A 32 -13.90 55.58 -2.65
CA VAL A 32 -13.01 54.70 -3.41
C VAL A 32 -11.73 54.44 -2.63
N SER A 33 -11.15 55.45 -1.98
CA SER A 33 -9.92 55.28 -1.18
C SER A 33 -10.13 54.36 0.02
N VAL A 34 -11.26 54.49 0.73
CA VAL A 34 -11.62 53.59 1.84
C VAL A 34 -11.91 52.17 1.32
N GLY A 35 -12.58 52.04 0.18
CA GLY A 35 -12.81 50.76 -0.48
C GLY A 35 -11.51 50.06 -0.89
N VAL A 36 -10.56 50.79 -1.49
CA VAL A 36 -9.25 50.25 -1.88
C VAL A 36 -8.41 49.90 -0.64
N ALA A 37 -8.41 50.72 0.40
CA ALA A 37 -7.68 50.44 1.64
C ALA A 37 -8.21 49.18 2.34
N THR A 38 -9.54 49.02 2.43
CA THR A 38 -10.16 47.81 3.01
C THR A 38 -9.89 46.58 2.15
N MET A 39 -9.94 46.69 0.83
CA MET A 39 -9.56 45.60 -0.09
C MET A 39 -8.09 45.20 0.07
N MET A 40 -7.16 46.16 0.16
CA MET A 40 -5.73 45.88 0.37
C MET A 40 -5.47 45.21 1.73
N LEU A 41 -6.16 45.63 2.79
CA LEU A 41 -6.07 44.98 4.10
C LEU A 41 -6.57 43.53 4.06
N ASN A 42 -7.67 43.27 3.34
CA ASN A 42 -8.20 41.93 3.17
C ASN A 42 -7.24 41.05 2.34
N LEU A 43 -6.71 41.55 1.23
CA LEU A 43 -5.74 40.83 0.41
C LEU A 43 -4.44 40.52 1.19
N SER A 44 -3.98 41.46 2.02
CA SER A 44 -2.81 41.25 2.89
C SER A 44 -3.06 40.16 3.95
N ARG A 45 -4.28 40.06 4.47
CA ARG A 45 -4.67 39.00 5.42
C ARG A 45 -4.76 37.64 4.72
N GLU A 46 -5.37 37.58 3.55
CA GLU A 46 -5.47 36.34 2.78
C GLU A 46 -4.10 35.82 2.34
N THR A 47 -3.21 36.67 1.85
CA THR A 47 -1.84 36.26 1.48
C THR A 47 -1.04 35.67 2.64
N LYS A 48 -1.14 36.27 3.85
CA LYS A 48 -0.56 35.69 5.07
C LYS A 48 -1.22 34.35 5.46
N SER A 49 -2.53 34.24 5.27
CA SER A 49 -3.27 32.99 5.49
C SER A 49 -2.92 31.89 4.46
N VAL A 50 -2.57 32.24 3.24
CA VAL A 50 -2.13 31.24 2.26
C VAL A 50 -0.70 30.80 2.57
N SER A 51 0.20 31.75 2.87
CA SER A 51 1.61 31.44 3.20
C SER A 51 1.73 30.49 4.38
N ALA A 52 1.12 30.81 5.54
CA ALA A 52 1.28 29.93 6.71
C ALA A 52 0.60 28.55 6.54
N LYS A 53 -0.41 28.43 5.66
CA LYS A 53 -0.98 27.12 5.30
C LYS A 53 -0.04 26.32 4.41
N SER A 54 0.61 26.99 3.46
CA SER A 54 1.66 26.40 2.63
C SER A 54 2.86 25.91 3.46
N ASP A 55 3.35 26.74 4.39
CA ASP A 55 4.44 26.39 5.30
C ASP A 55 4.09 25.19 6.20
N PHE A 56 2.86 25.17 6.75
CA PHE A 56 2.36 24.04 7.51
C PHE A 56 2.31 22.76 6.67
N ASN A 57 1.78 22.82 5.46
CA ASN A 57 1.72 21.67 4.56
C ASN A 57 3.13 21.18 4.14
N SER A 58 4.10 22.09 4.02
CA SER A 58 5.51 21.76 3.78
C SER A 58 6.12 20.98 4.96
N LEU A 59 5.87 21.45 6.20
CA LEU A 59 6.26 20.73 7.41
C LEU A 59 5.60 19.35 7.47
N VAL A 60 4.29 19.26 7.20
CA VAL A 60 3.57 17.98 7.18
C VAL A 60 4.17 17.01 6.18
N THR A 61 4.44 17.45 4.95
CA THR A 61 5.08 16.61 3.91
C THR A 61 6.46 16.15 4.34
N THR A 62 7.25 17.02 4.97
CA THR A 62 8.59 16.70 5.45
C THR A 62 8.54 15.66 6.58
N LEU A 63 7.65 15.87 7.56
CA LEU A 63 7.39 14.92 8.64
C LEU A 63 6.94 13.57 8.08
N GLN A 64 5.98 13.56 7.15
CA GLN A 64 5.50 12.34 6.52
C GLN A 64 6.64 11.57 5.83
N GLY A 65 7.53 12.25 5.12
CA GLY A 65 8.68 11.64 4.46
C GLY A 65 9.65 10.96 5.43
N VAL A 66 9.96 11.62 6.56
CA VAL A 66 10.82 11.05 7.61
C VAL A 66 10.13 9.88 8.32
N LEU A 67 8.86 10.05 8.68
CA LEU A 67 8.09 9.06 9.43
C LEU A 67 7.80 7.81 8.58
N ASN A 68 7.67 7.93 7.25
CA ASN A 68 7.44 6.79 6.35
C ASN A 68 8.68 5.87 6.20
N ASN A 69 9.89 6.35 6.46
CA ASN A 69 11.08 5.49 6.44
C ASN A 69 11.33 4.89 7.82
N SER A 70 11.40 3.56 7.94
CA SER A 70 11.46 2.95 9.26
C SER A 70 12.72 3.28 10.07
N SER A 71 13.86 3.44 9.40
CA SER A 71 15.13 3.81 10.05
C SER A 71 15.12 5.28 10.48
N SER A 72 14.61 6.16 9.61
CA SER A 72 14.49 7.59 9.91
C SER A 72 13.42 7.86 10.96
N CYS A 73 12.29 7.13 10.96
CA CYS A 73 11.25 7.30 11.97
C CYS A 73 11.81 7.03 13.37
N LEU A 74 12.45 5.88 13.56
CA LEU A 74 13.00 5.51 14.86
C LEU A 74 14.09 6.49 15.31
N ALA A 75 14.99 6.89 14.40
CA ALA A 75 16.01 7.89 14.67
C ALA A 75 15.41 9.25 15.06
N ALA A 76 14.33 9.65 14.40
CA ALA A 76 13.66 10.93 14.66
C ALA A 76 13.06 10.98 16.08
N PHE A 77 12.62 9.84 16.64
CA PHE A 77 12.20 9.70 18.04
C PHE A 77 13.35 9.46 19.03
N GLY A 78 14.61 9.61 18.62
CA GLY A 78 15.77 9.42 19.49
C GLY A 78 16.30 7.98 19.53
N GLY A 79 15.85 7.10 18.63
CA GLY A 79 16.37 5.75 18.46
C GLY A 79 15.59 4.65 19.19
N LYS A 80 16.17 3.45 19.20
CA LYS A 80 15.55 2.25 19.78
C LYS A 80 15.36 2.44 21.29
N ALA A 81 14.18 2.06 21.78
CA ALA A 81 13.83 2.06 23.21
C ALA A 81 13.79 3.45 23.87
N SER A 82 13.84 4.52 23.09
CA SER A 82 13.74 5.91 23.55
C SER A 82 12.31 6.35 23.81
N LEU A 83 11.33 5.60 23.29
CA LEU A 83 9.89 5.86 23.46
C LEU A 83 9.22 4.64 24.10
N ASP A 84 8.29 4.90 25.02
CA ASP A 84 7.51 3.90 25.77
C ASP A 84 6.03 4.19 25.59
N LEU A 85 5.25 3.20 25.13
CA LEU A 85 3.82 3.37 24.83
C LEU A 85 2.89 3.04 26.01
N THR A 86 3.41 2.90 27.23
CA THR A 86 2.59 2.66 28.44
C THR A 86 1.79 3.88 28.87
N THR A 87 2.31 5.08 28.64
CA THR A 87 1.68 6.34 29.05
C THR A 87 1.33 7.18 27.82
N LEU A 88 0.04 7.29 27.50
CA LEU A 88 -0.48 8.14 26.43
C LEU A 88 -1.67 8.96 26.98
N PRO A 89 -1.89 10.22 26.53
CA PRO A 89 -1.09 10.93 25.53
C PRO A 89 0.30 11.33 26.04
N GLN A 90 1.27 11.42 25.12
CA GLN A 90 2.65 11.79 25.44
C GLN A 90 3.15 12.86 24.47
N ALA A 91 3.55 14.02 25.01
CA ALA A 91 4.25 15.05 24.25
C ALA A 91 5.61 14.52 23.77
N ILE A 92 5.94 14.78 22.52
CA ILE A 92 7.16 14.26 21.89
C ILE A 92 7.97 15.38 21.21
N SER A 93 9.23 15.08 20.96
CA SER A 93 10.11 15.86 20.08
C SER A 93 10.61 14.94 18.97
N VAL A 94 10.53 15.40 17.73
CA VAL A 94 11.00 14.67 16.54
C VAL A 94 12.15 15.44 15.91
N ASP A 95 13.29 14.80 15.70
CA ASP A 95 14.42 15.39 14.98
C ASP A 95 14.33 15.10 13.48
N ILE A 96 14.31 16.16 12.67
CA ILE A 96 14.30 16.10 11.20
C ILE A 96 15.56 16.77 10.68
N GLY A 97 16.59 15.97 10.39
CA GLY A 97 17.82 16.48 9.78
C GLY A 97 18.53 17.56 10.61
N GLY A 98 18.44 17.48 11.93
CA GLY A 98 19.03 18.45 12.88
C GLY A 98 18.06 19.52 13.38
N ALA A 99 16.84 19.60 12.83
CA ALA A 99 15.79 20.50 13.31
C ALA A 99 14.81 19.76 14.23
N LYS A 100 14.69 20.21 15.48
CA LYS A 100 13.75 19.64 16.44
C LYS A 100 12.34 20.21 16.23
N VAL A 101 11.40 19.34 15.90
CA VAL A 101 9.96 19.61 15.91
C VAL A 101 9.41 19.23 17.28
N GLN A 102 8.96 20.23 18.05
CA GLN A 102 8.38 20.06 19.38
C GLN A 102 7.45 21.25 19.67
N VAL A 103 6.64 21.14 20.74
CA VAL A 103 5.78 22.25 21.20
C VAL A 103 6.62 23.51 21.40
N GLY A 104 6.09 24.65 20.92
CA GLY A 104 6.75 25.94 20.94
C GLY A 104 7.04 26.49 19.54
N LYS A 105 7.96 27.45 19.48
CA LYS A 105 8.25 28.20 18.26
C LYS A 105 9.00 27.31 17.25
N TYR A 106 8.42 27.10 16.07
CA TYR A 106 9.08 26.42 14.96
C TYR A 106 9.60 27.44 13.94
N GLY A 107 10.92 27.66 13.96
CA GLY A 107 11.56 28.71 13.16
C GLY A 107 11.01 30.11 13.47
N ASN A 108 10.70 30.89 12.44
CA ASN A 108 9.99 32.17 12.55
C ASN A 108 8.55 32.11 12.00
N LEU A 109 8.05 30.90 11.71
CA LEU A 109 6.87 30.69 10.88
C LEU A 109 5.58 30.56 11.72
N PHE A 110 5.54 29.64 12.67
CA PHE A 110 4.36 29.37 13.49
C PHE A 110 4.72 28.78 14.85
N ASN A 111 3.74 28.79 15.76
CA ASN A 111 3.87 28.20 17.10
C ASN A 111 3.14 26.86 17.13
N ILE A 112 3.87 25.78 17.41
CA ILE A 112 3.30 24.46 17.62
C ILE A 112 2.66 24.45 19.00
N THR A 113 1.35 24.26 19.06
CA THR A 113 0.59 24.23 20.33
C THR A 113 0.42 22.82 20.86
N HIS A 114 0.28 21.83 19.98
CA HIS A 114 0.22 20.41 20.36
C HIS A 114 1.11 19.58 19.44
N PHE A 115 1.94 18.73 20.02
CA PHE A 115 2.72 17.73 19.30
C PHE A 115 2.92 16.50 20.18
N GLU A 116 2.03 15.52 20.03
CA GLU A 116 1.92 14.40 20.96
C GLU A 116 1.38 13.13 20.30
N LEU A 117 1.78 11.99 20.85
CA LEU A 117 1.14 10.71 20.58
C LEU A 117 -0.14 10.64 21.40
N THR A 118 -1.29 10.46 20.78
CA THR A 118 -2.59 10.65 21.45
C THR A 118 -3.18 9.36 22.01
N GLY A 119 -2.80 8.20 21.48
CA GLY A 119 -3.34 6.91 21.86
C GLY A 119 -2.71 5.77 21.08
N LYS A 120 -3.14 4.54 21.35
CA LYS A 120 -2.67 3.36 20.61
C LYS A 120 -3.80 2.35 20.40
N THR A 121 -3.89 1.80 19.20
CA THR A 121 -4.83 0.72 18.86
C THR A 121 -4.06 -0.46 18.27
N PRO A 122 -4.46 -1.73 18.51
CA PRO A 122 -3.74 -2.89 17.95
C PRO A 122 -3.69 -2.88 16.42
N ALA A 123 -2.53 -3.16 15.82
CA ALA A 123 -2.29 -3.08 14.37
C ALA A 123 -2.22 -4.45 13.66
N GLY A 124 -2.97 -5.46 14.12
CA GLY A 124 -3.04 -6.80 13.51
C GLY A 124 -1.79 -7.69 13.70
N GLY A 125 -0.59 -7.11 13.78
CA GLY A 125 0.67 -7.80 14.09
C GLY A 125 0.93 -8.01 15.59
N LEU A 126 1.74 -9.02 15.93
CA LEU A 126 2.20 -9.26 17.30
C LEU A 126 3.00 -8.03 17.81
N ASN A 127 2.56 -7.46 18.92
CA ASN A 127 3.16 -6.27 19.57
C ASN A 127 3.23 -5.01 18.68
N GLN A 128 2.32 -4.89 17.71
CA GLN A 128 2.21 -3.70 16.86
C GLN A 128 1.00 -2.85 17.21
N TRP A 129 1.20 -1.53 17.18
CA TRP A 129 0.19 -0.55 17.53
C TRP A 129 0.12 0.54 16.48
N VAL A 130 -1.08 0.96 16.10
CA VAL A 130 -1.32 2.22 15.41
C VAL A 130 -1.35 3.31 16.47
N VAL A 131 -0.42 4.25 16.37
CA VAL A 131 -0.21 5.35 17.32
C VAL A 131 -0.38 6.67 16.55
N PRO A 132 -1.48 7.41 16.76
CA PRO A 132 -1.67 8.69 16.10
C PRO A 132 -0.76 9.75 16.74
N LEU A 133 0.06 10.41 15.92
CA LEU A 133 0.84 11.59 16.27
C LEU A 133 0.06 12.83 15.81
N SER A 134 -0.45 13.60 16.77
CA SER A 134 -1.18 14.84 16.52
C SER A 134 -0.20 16.02 16.45
N LEU A 135 -0.31 16.83 15.39
CA LEU A 135 0.37 18.11 15.22
C LEU A 135 -0.66 19.21 15.09
N VAL A 136 -0.62 20.19 15.99
CA VAL A 136 -1.48 21.37 15.97
C VAL A 136 -0.64 22.63 16.10
N ILE A 137 -0.89 23.61 15.25
CA ILE A 137 -0.23 24.92 15.27
C ILE A 137 -1.25 26.05 15.44
N ASP A 138 -0.81 27.13 16.08
CA ASP A 138 -1.50 28.42 16.10
C ASP A 138 -0.79 29.41 15.17
N ARG A 139 -1.59 30.08 14.34
CA ARG A 139 -1.17 31.07 13.36
C ARG A 139 -1.03 32.49 13.92
N GLY A 140 -1.30 32.67 15.23
CA GLY A 140 -1.14 33.92 15.98
C GLY A 140 -2.42 34.79 16.07
N THR A 141 -2.47 35.62 17.10
CA THR A 141 -3.63 36.45 17.51
C THR A 141 -4.07 37.55 16.52
N GLY A 142 -3.27 37.84 15.48
CA GLY A 142 -3.62 38.80 14.41
C GLY A 142 -4.41 38.20 13.24
N ASN A 143 -4.75 36.91 13.29
CA ASN A 143 -5.23 36.14 12.15
C ASN A 143 -6.68 35.66 12.27
N THR A 144 -7.49 36.27 13.17
CA THR A 144 -8.92 35.97 13.43
C THR A 144 -9.85 36.11 12.22
N THR A 145 -9.31 36.44 11.05
CA THR A 145 -10.01 36.61 9.77
C THR A 145 -9.45 35.69 8.67
N ALA A 146 -8.57 34.76 9.01
CA ALA A 146 -8.05 33.76 8.08
C ALA A 146 -9.15 32.77 7.65
N VAL A 147 -9.26 32.54 6.34
CA VAL A 147 -10.11 31.47 5.78
C VAL A 147 -9.62 30.12 6.33
N GLY A 148 -10.48 29.42 7.08
CA GLY A 148 -10.17 28.12 7.71
C GLY A 148 -9.80 28.17 9.21
N GLY A 149 -9.83 29.34 9.85
CA GLY A 149 -9.59 29.50 11.28
C GLY A 149 -8.13 29.71 11.69
N ASN A 150 -7.91 29.93 12.99
CA ASN A 150 -6.60 30.31 13.56
C ASN A 150 -5.67 29.12 13.80
N THR A 151 -6.20 27.91 13.70
CA THR A 151 -5.50 26.67 14.06
C THR A 151 -5.41 25.77 12.84
N LEU A 152 -4.24 25.17 12.61
CA LEU A 152 -4.07 24.10 11.64
C LEU A 152 -3.65 22.83 12.37
N ALA A 153 -4.28 21.72 12.00
CA ALA A 153 -4.03 20.42 12.60
C ALA A 153 -3.77 19.36 11.53
N HIS A 154 -2.94 18.39 11.86
CA HIS A 154 -2.73 17.17 11.08
C HIS A 154 -2.41 16.01 12.02
N THR A 155 -2.83 14.81 11.63
CA THR A 155 -2.57 13.59 12.41
C THR A 155 -1.83 12.59 11.53
N PHE A 156 -0.64 12.19 11.96
CA PHE A 156 0.14 11.14 11.34
C PHE A 156 -0.18 9.83 12.04
N ASN A 157 -0.68 8.83 11.32
CA ASN A 157 -0.81 7.50 11.91
C ASN A 157 0.53 6.78 11.78
N LEU A 158 1.06 6.28 12.90
CA LEU A 158 2.33 5.55 12.95
C LEU A 158 2.06 4.10 13.34
N ILE A 159 2.69 3.14 12.68
CA ILE A 159 2.78 1.77 13.15
C ILE A 159 4.05 1.64 13.98
N MET A 160 3.89 1.38 15.27
CA MET A 160 4.99 1.18 16.20
C MET A 160 5.00 -0.26 16.70
N THR A 161 6.15 -0.91 16.63
CA THR A 161 6.39 -2.22 17.23
C THR A 161 7.07 -2.02 18.57
N VAL A 162 6.60 -2.71 19.61
CA VAL A 162 7.19 -2.67 20.95
C VAL A 162 7.84 -3.99 21.35
N ASP A 163 8.81 -3.92 22.27
CA ASP A 163 9.31 -5.10 22.96
C ASP A 163 8.41 -5.53 24.13
N ALA A 164 8.82 -6.56 24.87
CA ALA A 164 8.09 -7.08 26.03
C ALA A 164 7.94 -6.06 27.17
N THR A 165 8.68 -4.96 27.14
CA THR A 165 8.62 -3.86 28.12
C THR A 165 7.86 -2.63 27.59
N ASN A 166 7.12 -2.76 26.49
CA ASN A 166 6.39 -1.69 25.80
C ASN A 166 7.28 -0.56 25.21
N LYS A 167 8.57 -0.80 25.08
CA LYS A 167 9.48 0.17 24.45
C LYS A 167 9.48 0.01 22.94
N VAL A 168 9.43 1.13 22.22
CA VAL A 168 9.38 1.15 20.76
C VAL A 168 10.70 0.69 20.18
N VAL A 169 10.64 -0.36 19.37
CA VAL A 169 11.80 -0.97 18.68
C VAL A 169 11.76 -0.80 17.17
N ALA A 170 10.60 -0.47 16.61
CA ALA A 170 10.43 -0.08 15.21
C ALA A 170 9.28 0.93 15.09
N CYS A 171 9.40 1.85 14.13
CA CYS A 171 8.36 2.79 13.77
C CYS A 171 8.28 2.90 12.23
N ALA A 172 7.09 3.04 11.67
CA ALA A 172 6.89 3.57 10.32
C ALA A 172 5.56 4.33 10.24
N GLY A 173 5.42 5.29 9.33
CA GLY A 173 4.13 5.87 9.00
C GLY A 173 3.18 4.81 8.44
N GLN A 174 1.88 4.90 8.75
CA GLN A 174 0.85 3.97 8.26
C GLN A 174 0.75 3.95 6.72
N TYR A 175 1.35 4.94 6.05
CA TYR A 175 1.48 5.03 4.60
C TYR A 175 2.88 4.67 4.07
N SER A 176 3.77 4.07 4.88
CA SER A 176 5.06 3.57 4.41
C SER A 176 4.85 2.39 3.47
N ASP A 177 5.51 2.43 2.31
CA ASP A 177 5.70 1.25 1.47
C ASP A 177 6.20 0.09 2.35
N TYR A 178 5.36 -0.93 2.56
CA TYR A 178 5.72 -2.13 3.33
C TYR A 178 6.85 -2.96 2.67
N TRP A 179 7.33 -2.48 1.53
CA TRP A 179 8.38 -3.00 0.69
C TRP A 179 9.69 -2.27 0.99
N VAL A 180 10.51 -2.86 1.87
CA VAL A 180 11.75 -2.27 2.38
C VAL A 180 12.96 -2.72 1.53
N PRO A 181 13.78 -1.81 0.99
CA PRO A 181 15.04 -2.17 0.34
C PRO A 181 15.97 -2.89 1.32
N THR A 182 16.55 -4.02 0.94
CA THR A 182 17.47 -4.75 1.82
C THR A 182 18.80 -4.01 1.96
N THR A 183 19.36 -4.01 3.16
CA THR A 183 20.65 -3.36 3.46
C THR A 183 21.84 -4.00 2.71
N ALA A 184 21.70 -5.23 2.24
CA ALA A 184 22.75 -5.98 1.54
C ALA A 184 22.79 -5.73 0.02
N ASN A 185 21.72 -5.20 -0.59
CA ASN A 185 21.66 -4.95 -2.03
C ASN A 185 20.56 -3.93 -2.36
N ARG A 186 20.92 -2.80 -2.99
CA ARG A 186 19.96 -1.75 -3.40
C ARG A 186 18.93 -2.19 -4.46
N ASN A 187 19.08 -3.40 -5.00
CA ASN A 187 18.17 -3.98 -5.99
C ASN A 187 17.14 -4.95 -5.40
N ASN A 188 17.22 -5.24 -4.10
CA ASN A 188 16.33 -6.20 -3.44
C ASN A 188 15.35 -5.45 -2.53
N ILE A 189 14.07 -5.82 -2.61
CA ILE A 189 12.99 -5.30 -1.78
C ILE A 189 12.40 -6.48 -0.99
N THR A 190 12.07 -6.26 0.28
CA THR A 190 11.51 -7.27 1.19
C THR A 190 10.27 -6.76 1.90
N TYR A 191 9.31 -7.65 2.15
CA TYR A 191 8.12 -7.38 2.96
C TYR A 191 8.28 -8.08 4.33
N PRO A 192 8.54 -7.35 5.43
CA PRO A 192 8.68 -7.93 6.76
C PRO A 192 7.34 -8.08 7.50
N GLY A 193 6.23 -7.58 6.93
CA GLY A 193 4.96 -7.33 7.61
C GLY A 193 3.99 -8.52 7.74
N GLY A 194 4.42 -9.76 7.53
CA GLY A 194 3.51 -10.91 7.52
C GLY A 194 3.01 -11.26 6.12
N ASN A 195 1.69 -11.35 5.93
CA ASN A 195 1.07 -11.76 4.66
C ASN A 195 1.00 -10.63 3.63
N VAL A 196 1.23 -10.94 2.36
CA VAL A 196 1.05 -10.03 1.22
C VAL A 196 -0.22 -10.41 0.47
N GLY A 197 -1.20 -9.50 0.43
CA GLY A 197 -2.41 -9.61 -0.39
C GLY A 197 -2.28 -8.80 -1.68
N ILE A 198 -2.57 -9.41 -2.83
CA ILE A 198 -2.70 -8.72 -4.12
C ILE A 198 -4.15 -8.90 -4.60
N GLY A 199 -4.91 -7.81 -4.68
CA GLY A 199 -6.35 -7.86 -5.01
C GLY A 199 -7.25 -8.36 -3.88
N THR A 200 -6.74 -8.45 -2.64
CA THR A 200 -7.48 -8.81 -1.43
C THR A 200 -6.91 -8.09 -0.22
N ASP A 201 -7.80 -7.62 0.67
CA ASP A 201 -7.43 -6.97 1.94
C ASP A 201 -7.35 -7.97 3.11
N THR A 202 -7.65 -9.25 2.85
CA THR A 202 -7.68 -10.32 3.87
C THR A 202 -6.88 -11.55 3.41
N PRO A 203 -5.56 -11.41 3.18
CA PRO A 203 -4.74 -12.49 2.66
C PRO A 203 -4.66 -13.67 3.63
N THR A 204 -4.90 -14.86 3.08
CA THR A 204 -4.98 -16.13 3.81
C THR A 204 -3.65 -16.88 3.91
N SER A 205 -2.63 -16.42 3.19
CA SER A 205 -1.29 -16.99 3.19
C SER A 205 -0.23 -15.90 3.05
N LEU A 206 1.05 -16.26 3.20
CA LEU A 206 2.17 -15.30 3.11
C LEU A 206 2.16 -14.50 1.80
N LEU A 207 1.69 -15.11 0.72
CA LEU A 207 1.41 -14.43 -0.55
C LEU A 207 0.07 -14.96 -1.09
N ASP A 208 -0.96 -14.12 -1.03
CA ASP A 208 -2.30 -14.44 -1.52
C ASP A 208 -2.67 -13.48 -2.64
N VAL A 209 -2.97 -14.03 -3.82
CA VAL A 209 -3.30 -13.25 -5.02
C VAL A 209 -4.72 -13.61 -5.43
N ASN A 210 -5.63 -12.64 -5.31
CA ASN A 210 -6.96 -12.74 -5.87
C ASN A 210 -6.91 -12.42 -7.37
N GLY A 211 -6.34 -13.37 -8.13
CA GLY A 211 -6.19 -13.27 -9.57
C GLY A 211 -5.11 -14.19 -10.14
N ILE A 212 -4.64 -13.85 -11.34
CA ILE A 212 -3.70 -14.67 -12.09
C ILE A 212 -2.26 -14.28 -11.75
N VAL A 213 -1.45 -15.27 -11.36
CA VAL A 213 0.00 -15.09 -11.18
C VAL A 213 0.71 -15.56 -12.45
N VAL A 214 1.38 -14.64 -13.14
CA VAL A 214 2.21 -14.92 -14.32
C VAL A 214 3.68 -14.82 -13.92
N ALA A 215 4.43 -15.91 -14.14
CA ALA A 215 5.86 -15.98 -13.88
C ALA A 215 6.57 -16.69 -15.03
N THR A 216 7.83 -16.33 -15.30
CA THR A 216 8.66 -17.08 -16.27
C THR A 216 8.86 -18.53 -15.85
N SER A 217 8.92 -18.80 -14.54
CA SER A 217 9.03 -20.15 -13.98
C SER A 217 8.60 -20.20 -12.52
N TYR A 218 8.04 -21.34 -12.11
CA TYR A 218 7.81 -21.70 -10.71
C TYR A 218 8.79 -22.81 -10.31
N MET A 219 9.72 -22.49 -9.40
CA MET A 219 10.72 -23.44 -8.91
C MET A 219 10.42 -23.86 -7.47
N TYR A 220 10.30 -25.16 -7.24
CA TYR A 220 10.08 -25.75 -5.92
C TYR A 220 11.40 -26.28 -5.36
N ARG A 221 11.74 -25.93 -4.10
CA ARG A 221 12.93 -26.48 -3.44
C ARG A 221 12.76 -27.98 -3.22
N SER A 222 13.69 -28.79 -3.73
CA SER A 222 13.62 -30.27 -3.67
C SER A 222 14.99 -30.91 -3.37
N ASP A 223 15.92 -30.17 -2.77
CA ASP A 223 17.26 -30.67 -2.42
C ASP A 223 17.19 -31.79 -1.37
N LEU A 224 18.02 -32.83 -1.51
CA LEU A 224 18.08 -33.96 -0.58
C LEU A 224 18.32 -33.51 0.87
N ARG A 225 19.11 -32.45 1.09
CA ARG A 225 19.43 -31.90 2.42
C ARG A 225 18.23 -31.26 3.12
N LEU A 226 17.15 -31.00 2.39
CA LEU A 226 15.91 -30.43 2.90
C LEU A 226 14.83 -31.50 3.14
N LYS A 227 15.16 -32.78 2.97
CA LYS A 227 14.22 -33.90 3.06
C LYS A 227 14.72 -34.96 4.03
N GLU A 228 13.79 -35.57 4.74
CA GLU A 228 13.99 -36.72 5.63
C GLU A 228 12.86 -37.74 5.41
N ASN A 229 13.00 -38.95 5.95
CA ASN A 229 11.98 -40.02 5.86
C ASN A 229 11.50 -40.33 4.43
N ILE A 230 12.46 -40.39 3.49
CA ILE A 230 12.19 -40.62 2.07
C ILE A 230 11.74 -42.07 1.85
N ARG A 231 10.57 -42.24 1.24
CA ARG A 231 9.95 -43.53 0.93
C ARG A 231 9.34 -43.51 -0.47
N GLU A 232 9.18 -44.69 -1.07
CA GLU A 232 8.48 -44.84 -2.34
C GLU A 232 6.98 -44.52 -2.19
N ILE A 233 6.36 -44.09 -3.29
CA ILE A 233 4.93 -43.83 -3.34
C ILE A 233 4.22 -45.18 -3.45
N PRO A 234 3.38 -45.58 -2.48
CA PRO A 234 2.67 -46.85 -2.55
C PRO A 234 1.57 -46.79 -3.61
N ASP A 235 1.43 -47.88 -4.37
CA ASP A 235 0.37 -48.16 -5.34
C ASP A 235 0.04 -46.96 -6.25
N PRO A 236 1.05 -46.35 -6.92
CA PRO A 236 0.90 -45.06 -7.58
C PRO A 236 -0.10 -45.15 -8.75
N LEU A 237 -0.11 -46.25 -9.49
CA LEU A 237 -1.06 -46.49 -10.57
C LEU A 237 -2.49 -46.63 -10.04
N GLU A 238 -2.72 -47.48 -9.04
CA GLU A 238 -4.06 -47.71 -8.48
C GLU A 238 -4.65 -46.42 -7.89
N ARG A 239 -3.84 -45.67 -7.13
CA ARG A 239 -4.25 -44.38 -6.57
C ARG A 239 -4.57 -43.37 -7.68
N THR A 240 -3.70 -43.24 -8.68
CA THR A 240 -3.93 -42.33 -9.81
C THR A 240 -5.24 -42.64 -10.55
N LEU A 241 -5.55 -43.92 -10.79
CA LEU A 241 -6.77 -44.35 -11.48
C LEU A 241 -8.06 -44.02 -10.71
N LYS A 242 -7.98 -43.72 -9.40
CA LYS A 242 -9.13 -43.28 -8.60
C LYS A 242 -9.43 -41.78 -8.75
N LEU A 243 -8.52 -41.01 -9.34
CA LEU A 243 -8.72 -39.57 -9.56
C LEU A 243 -9.64 -39.33 -10.76
N ARG A 244 -10.53 -38.35 -10.63
CA ARG A 244 -11.47 -37.95 -11.67
C ARG A 244 -11.19 -36.51 -12.08
N GLY A 245 -10.74 -36.31 -13.32
CA GLY A 245 -10.72 -34.99 -13.94
C GLY A 245 -12.15 -34.51 -14.20
N VAL A 246 -12.42 -33.23 -13.96
CA VAL A 246 -13.75 -32.62 -14.12
C VAL A 246 -13.66 -31.36 -14.95
N VAL A 247 -14.76 -31.07 -15.67
CA VAL A 247 -15.06 -29.74 -16.18
C VAL A 247 -15.98 -29.06 -15.17
N PHE A 248 -15.73 -27.80 -14.84
CA PHE A 248 -16.55 -27.04 -13.91
C PHE A 248 -16.63 -25.57 -14.31
N ASP A 249 -17.65 -24.90 -13.79
CA ASP A 249 -17.78 -23.44 -13.83
C ASP A 249 -17.87 -22.94 -12.38
N TRP A 250 -17.33 -21.75 -12.13
CA TRP A 250 -17.33 -21.14 -10.81
C TRP A 250 -18.75 -20.80 -10.35
N LYS A 251 -19.00 -20.82 -9.04
CA LYS A 251 -20.32 -20.43 -8.50
C LYS A 251 -20.46 -18.92 -8.33
N ASN A 252 -19.39 -18.23 -7.92
CA ASN A 252 -19.41 -16.81 -7.64
C ASN A 252 -19.42 -16.00 -8.95
N GLN A 253 -20.32 -15.03 -9.04
CA GLN A 253 -20.41 -14.12 -10.19
C GLN A 253 -19.18 -13.21 -10.32
N ASP A 254 -18.51 -12.90 -9.21
CA ASP A 254 -17.33 -12.03 -9.20
C ASP A 254 -16.04 -12.76 -9.57
N HIS A 255 -16.08 -14.07 -9.84
CA HIS A 255 -14.91 -14.81 -10.29
C HIS A 255 -14.58 -14.45 -11.74
N MET A 256 -13.33 -14.09 -12.01
CA MET A 256 -12.89 -13.62 -13.33
C MET A 256 -13.15 -14.59 -14.49
N ASP A 257 -13.15 -15.89 -14.21
CA ASP A 257 -13.42 -16.94 -15.22
C ASP A 257 -14.87 -17.46 -15.21
N LYS A 258 -15.80 -16.81 -14.50
CA LYS A 258 -17.19 -17.25 -14.44
C LYS A 258 -17.84 -17.29 -15.83
N GLY A 259 -18.57 -18.37 -16.12
CA GLY A 259 -19.25 -18.56 -17.41
C GLY A 259 -18.35 -19.18 -18.48
N THR A 260 -17.17 -19.65 -18.10
CA THR A 260 -16.27 -20.42 -18.97
C THR A 260 -15.98 -21.79 -18.35
N ASP A 261 -15.97 -22.82 -19.17
CA ASP A 261 -15.64 -24.18 -18.73
C ASP A 261 -14.16 -24.27 -18.34
N GLN A 262 -13.90 -24.66 -17.10
CA GLN A 262 -12.57 -24.86 -16.53
C GLN A 262 -12.31 -26.35 -16.31
N LEU A 263 -11.06 -26.78 -16.47
CA LEU A 263 -10.62 -28.15 -16.20
C LEU A 263 -9.90 -28.23 -14.86
N GLY A 264 -10.16 -29.27 -14.09
CA GLY A 264 -9.45 -29.49 -12.83
C GLY A 264 -9.90 -30.73 -12.07
N PHE A 265 -9.74 -30.67 -10.75
CA PHE A 265 -10.16 -31.71 -9.81
C PHE A 265 -11.07 -31.15 -8.71
N ILE A 266 -11.87 -32.02 -8.11
CA ILE A 266 -12.54 -31.74 -6.84
C ILE A 266 -11.57 -32.07 -5.71
N ALA A 267 -11.20 -31.06 -4.91
CA ALA A 267 -10.18 -31.20 -3.86
C ALA A 267 -10.50 -32.33 -2.86
N GLN A 268 -11.78 -32.53 -2.51
CA GLN A 268 -12.24 -33.58 -1.62
C GLN A 268 -12.07 -34.99 -2.21
N GLU A 269 -12.14 -35.13 -3.54
CA GLU A 269 -11.86 -36.41 -4.20
C GLU A 269 -10.36 -36.70 -4.21
N VAL A 270 -9.53 -35.68 -4.47
CA VAL A 270 -8.07 -35.79 -4.39
C VAL A 270 -7.63 -36.13 -2.97
N GLU A 271 -8.18 -35.47 -1.94
CA GLU A 271 -7.80 -35.66 -0.53
C GLU A 271 -7.98 -37.11 -0.05
N ARG A 272 -9.00 -37.82 -0.55
CA ARG A 272 -9.22 -39.24 -0.20
C ARG A 272 -8.12 -40.17 -0.74
N VAL A 273 -7.42 -39.74 -1.77
CA VAL A 273 -6.44 -40.56 -2.50
C VAL A 273 -5.01 -40.09 -2.27
N PHE A 274 -4.77 -38.78 -2.35
CA PHE A 274 -3.50 -38.08 -2.14
C PHE A 274 -3.74 -36.89 -1.18
N PRO A 275 -3.98 -37.14 0.13
CA PRO A 275 -4.16 -36.08 1.11
C PRO A 275 -2.97 -35.12 1.16
N GLU A 276 -1.76 -35.59 0.87
CA GLU A 276 -0.52 -34.82 0.78
C GLU A 276 -0.51 -33.76 -0.34
N ALA A 277 -1.42 -33.84 -1.30
CA ALA A 277 -1.58 -32.88 -2.40
C ALA A 277 -2.71 -31.87 -2.15
N VAL A 278 -3.36 -31.91 -0.99
CA VAL A 278 -4.47 -31.01 -0.63
C VAL A 278 -4.12 -30.22 0.62
N SER A 279 -4.34 -28.91 0.56
CA SER A 279 -4.26 -28.02 1.71
C SER A 279 -5.66 -27.52 2.06
N THR A 280 -5.97 -27.44 3.36
CA THR A 280 -7.23 -26.87 3.85
C THR A 280 -6.92 -25.56 4.56
N HIS A 281 -7.55 -24.47 4.14
CA HIS A 281 -7.34 -23.18 4.76
C HIS A 281 -8.00 -23.14 6.16
N PRO A 282 -7.26 -22.84 7.24
CA PRO A 282 -7.74 -23.03 8.61
C PRO A 282 -8.93 -22.14 8.99
N ALA A 283 -9.07 -20.95 8.39
CA ALA A 283 -10.15 -20.02 8.75
C ALA A 283 -11.42 -20.18 7.89
N THR A 284 -11.27 -20.64 6.65
CA THR A 284 -12.39 -20.70 5.68
C THR A 284 -12.83 -22.13 5.35
N ASP A 285 -12.05 -23.14 5.76
CA ASP A 285 -12.24 -24.55 5.43
C ASP A 285 -12.25 -24.84 3.90
N ILE A 286 -11.79 -23.88 3.10
CA ILE A 286 -11.66 -24.05 1.66
C ILE A 286 -10.42 -24.91 1.37
N LYS A 287 -10.60 -25.93 0.51
CA LYS A 287 -9.55 -26.85 0.11
C LYS A 287 -8.95 -26.46 -1.24
N SER A 288 -7.63 -26.53 -1.33
CA SER A 288 -6.84 -26.22 -2.52
C SER A 288 -5.95 -27.40 -2.90
N VAL A 289 -5.78 -27.65 -4.20
CA VAL A 289 -4.95 -28.74 -4.72
C VAL A 289 -3.60 -28.22 -5.16
N ALA A 290 -2.52 -28.82 -4.65
CA ALA A 290 -1.15 -28.60 -5.10
C ALA A 290 -0.89 -29.42 -6.38
N TYR A 291 -1.40 -28.97 -7.52
CA TYR A 291 -1.32 -29.68 -8.80
C TYR A 291 0.10 -30.15 -9.15
N GLY A 292 1.12 -29.34 -8.88
CA GLY A 292 2.53 -29.71 -9.13
C GLY A 292 2.98 -30.95 -8.35
N ASN A 293 2.40 -31.22 -7.18
CA ASN A 293 2.74 -32.38 -6.36
C ASN A 293 2.20 -33.70 -6.95
N LEU A 294 1.20 -33.63 -7.84
CA LEU A 294 0.65 -34.82 -8.51
C LEU A 294 1.55 -35.36 -9.63
N ILE A 295 2.57 -34.60 -10.06
CA ILE A 295 3.48 -35.06 -11.12
C ILE A 295 4.29 -36.29 -10.69
N ALA A 296 4.76 -36.34 -9.43
CA ALA A 296 5.52 -37.47 -8.92
C ALA A 296 4.74 -38.79 -8.92
N PRO A 297 3.51 -38.89 -8.35
CA PRO A 297 2.73 -40.12 -8.44
C PRO A 297 2.34 -40.47 -9.88
N LEU A 298 2.11 -39.49 -10.77
CA LEU A 298 1.87 -39.77 -12.19
C LEU A 298 3.07 -40.45 -12.86
N ILE A 299 4.29 -39.99 -12.59
CA ILE A 299 5.52 -40.61 -13.12
C ILE A 299 5.66 -42.05 -12.63
N GLU A 300 5.43 -42.32 -11.35
CA GLU A 300 5.52 -43.68 -10.82
C GLU A 300 4.38 -44.58 -11.36
N ALA A 301 3.18 -44.03 -11.54
CA ALA A 301 2.07 -44.73 -12.19
C ALA A 301 2.41 -45.12 -13.64
N MET A 302 3.06 -44.23 -14.39
CA MET A 302 3.51 -44.51 -15.76
C MET A 302 4.58 -45.62 -15.78
N LYS A 303 5.50 -45.65 -14.81
CA LYS A 303 6.49 -46.74 -14.70
C LYS A 303 5.82 -48.07 -14.40
N ASP A 304 4.82 -48.10 -13.52
CA ASP A 304 4.04 -49.31 -13.25
C ASP A 304 3.25 -49.77 -14.46
N GLN A 305 2.64 -48.83 -15.19
CA GLN A 305 1.97 -49.12 -16.45
C GLN A 305 2.95 -49.70 -17.49
N GLN A 306 4.19 -49.20 -17.56
CA GLN A 306 5.22 -49.74 -18.45
C GLN A 306 5.56 -51.19 -18.09
N LYS A 307 5.68 -51.53 -16.80
CA LYS A 307 5.92 -52.93 -16.36
C LYS A 307 4.80 -53.86 -16.83
N ILE A 308 3.55 -53.42 -16.74
CA ILE A 308 2.37 -54.19 -17.21
C ILE A 308 2.45 -54.41 -18.72
N ILE A 309 2.77 -53.35 -19.49
CA ILE A 309 2.91 -53.44 -20.95
C ILE A 309 4.02 -54.44 -21.34
N ASP A 310 5.17 -54.37 -20.68
CA ASP A 310 6.29 -55.28 -20.96
C ASP A 310 5.92 -56.73 -20.65
N GLN A 311 5.16 -56.95 -19.58
CA GLN A 311 4.66 -58.28 -19.22
C GLN A 311 3.67 -58.82 -20.27
N GLN A 312 2.70 -58.00 -20.68
CA GLN A 312 1.74 -58.37 -21.72
C GLN A 312 2.43 -58.69 -23.05
N GLN A 313 3.47 -57.94 -23.41
CA GLN A 313 4.24 -58.21 -24.64
C GLN A 313 4.98 -59.55 -24.60
N ARG A 314 5.54 -59.92 -23.44
CA ARG A 314 6.17 -61.24 -23.25
C ARG A 314 5.17 -62.37 -23.41
N GLU A 315 4.01 -62.26 -22.77
CA GLU A 315 2.93 -63.25 -22.89
C GLU A 315 2.44 -63.40 -24.33
N ILE A 316 2.24 -62.29 -25.03
CA ILE A 316 1.88 -62.29 -26.46
C ILE A 316 2.94 -63.00 -27.31
N ALA A 317 4.23 -62.76 -27.04
CA ALA A 317 5.32 -63.41 -27.76
C ALA A 317 5.33 -64.93 -27.53
N GLU A 318 5.13 -65.37 -26.28
CA GLU A 318 5.03 -66.78 -25.92
C GLU A 318 3.84 -67.47 -26.60
N ILE A 319 2.65 -66.85 -26.52
CA ILE A 319 1.45 -67.35 -27.19
C ILE A 319 1.67 -67.49 -28.70
N LYS A 320 2.30 -66.49 -29.34
CA LYS A 320 2.63 -66.55 -30.77
C LYS A 320 3.57 -67.70 -31.11
N ASN A 321 4.56 -67.99 -30.26
CA ASN A 321 5.48 -69.11 -30.46
C ASN A 321 4.78 -70.47 -30.34
N VAL A 322 3.89 -70.63 -29.35
CA VAL A 322 3.08 -71.86 -29.17
C VAL A 322 2.14 -72.09 -30.35
N LEU A 323 1.53 -71.03 -30.89
CA LEU A 323 0.65 -71.15 -32.07
C LEU A 323 1.42 -71.60 -33.31
N LYS A 324 2.62 -71.05 -33.54
CA LYS A 324 3.50 -71.47 -34.65
C LYS A 324 3.87 -72.94 -34.54
N SER A 325 4.26 -73.42 -33.36
CA SER A 325 4.64 -74.83 -33.18
C SER A 325 3.47 -75.79 -33.43
N LYS A 326 2.25 -75.45 -32.98
CA LYS A 326 1.04 -76.24 -33.27
C LYS A 326 0.65 -76.25 -34.74
N GLN A 327 0.84 -75.16 -35.47
CA GLN A 327 0.59 -75.11 -36.91
C GLN A 327 1.59 -75.97 -37.70
N SER A 328 2.87 -75.97 -37.29
CA SER A 328 3.87 -76.86 -37.90
C SER A 328 3.67 -78.34 -37.60
N GLN A 329 2.98 -78.70 -36.50
CA GLN A 329 2.64 -80.09 -36.17
C GLN A 329 1.40 -80.61 -36.91
N ARG A 330 0.61 -79.72 -37.53
CA ARG A 330 -0.62 -80.07 -38.27
C ARG A 330 -0.42 -80.14 -39.80
N ARG A 331 0.77 -79.79 -40.29
CA ARG A 331 1.19 -79.97 -41.68
C ARG A 331 2.08 -81.19 -41.78
#